data_AF-A0A6C0P9P9-F1
#
_entry.id   AF-A0A6C0P9P9-F1
#
_cell.length_a   1.000
_cell.length_b   1.000
_cell.length_c   1.000
_cell.angle_alpha   90.00
_cell.angle_beta   90.00
_cell.angle_gamma   90.00
#
_symmetry.space_group_name_H-M   'P 1'
#
loop_
_entity.id
_entity.type
_entity.pdbx_description
1 polymer ?
#
loop_
_entity_poly.entity_id
_entity_poly.type
_entity_poly.pdbx_seq_one_letter_code
_entity_poly.pdbx_strand_id
1 'polypeptide(L)'
;MKPTLLKGWRFAGAALLSITLLLTAACGKDDTGGSAIDGSGQPAAPKGSVTLVIGAYSVARDSFAELLPAFAKQWKAKTGQTVTFQESYEASSTQARAIAGGFEADVAVMAMESDIEKIQQAGFITNDWRKQFGDAGMITRSIAVMGTRKGNPKGIHDWGDLTRKGVKVLYPNPKTSGGAQWDINAMYGAGLKESEAKTGKKDPAYAKAFLKSIHRNVESLDKSGRASMAAFEYGFGDVIITYENELLSRIRQGVAYEEVVPSSTILIENPAAVVDKNADKHGSRKVADAFVAYLHSEDAQRILAKYGFRPVNASVMNEVKGDFVTPPGLFDISYLGGWNEVRSTLYSPKGVWYQVLAGN
;
A
#
# COMPACT_ATOMS: atom_id res chain seq x y z
N MET A 1 -51.87 -16.47 0.93
CA MET A 1 -53.12 -16.66 0.16
C MET A 1 -53.41 -15.42 -0.66
N LYS A 2 -54.15 -15.60 -1.76
CA LYS A 2 -54.22 -14.85 -3.02
C LYS A 2 -54.29 -13.30 -3.00
N PRO A 3 -53.84 -12.66 -4.11
CA PRO A 3 -53.77 -11.21 -4.33
C PRO A 3 -55.06 -10.65 -4.99
N THR A 4 -55.21 -9.33 -5.01
CA THR A 4 -56.21 -8.61 -5.82
C THR A 4 -55.55 -7.69 -6.83
N LEU A 5 -56.13 -7.71 -8.02
CA LEU A 5 -55.66 -7.24 -9.32
C LEU A 5 -56.35 -5.92 -9.75
N LEU A 6 -55.71 -5.27 -10.74
CA LEU A 6 -56.27 -4.52 -11.89
C LEU A 6 -56.66 -3.04 -11.74
N LYS A 7 -55.89 -2.20 -12.46
CA LYS A 7 -56.27 -1.36 -13.64
C LYS A 7 -55.03 -0.49 -13.97
N GLY A 8 -54.48 -0.37 -15.18
CA GLY A 8 -55.01 -0.56 -16.52
C GLY A 8 -55.12 0.81 -17.21
N TRP A 9 -54.09 1.24 -17.97
CA TRP A 9 -54.28 2.06 -19.17
C TRP A 9 -53.10 1.95 -20.14
N ARG A 10 -53.42 1.66 -21.40
CA ARG A 10 -52.56 1.70 -22.59
C ARG A 10 -53.03 2.89 -23.44
N PHE A 11 -52.12 3.62 -24.08
CA PHE A 11 -52.19 4.20 -25.44
C PHE A 11 -50.77 4.77 -25.70
N ALA A 12 -49.91 4.19 -26.55
CA ALA A 12 -49.90 4.17 -28.02
C ALA A 12 -49.64 5.55 -28.65
N GLY A 13 -48.53 5.68 -29.40
CA GLY A 13 -48.25 6.84 -30.26
C GLY A 13 -46.79 6.90 -30.71
N ALA A 14 -46.48 6.25 -31.83
CA ALA A 14 -45.21 6.34 -32.55
C ALA A 14 -45.21 7.51 -33.53
N ALA A 15 -44.05 8.11 -33.81
CA ALA A 15 -43.76 8.77 -35.09
C ALA A 15 -42.24 8.92 -35.32
N LEU A 16 -41.73 8.24 -36.35
CA LEU A 16 -40.48 8.54 -37.03
C LEU A 16 -40.64 9.83 -37.85
N LEU A 17 -39.57 10.62 -37.99
CA LEU A 17 -39.35 11.38 -39.21
C LEU A 17 -37.86 11.59 -39.49
N SER A 18 -37.42 11.02 -40.61
CA SER A 18 -36.14 11.18 -41.26
C SER A 18 -36.17 12.42 -42.15
N ILE A 19 -35.13 13.27 -42.14
CA ILE A 19 -34.87 14.22 -43.23
C ILE A 19 -33.37 14.20 -43.54
N THR A 20 -33.08 13.81 -44.76
CA THR A 20 -31.79 13.89 -45.44
C THR A 20 -31.81 15.14 -46.33
N LEU A 21 -30.74 15.93 -46.35
CA LEU A 21 -30.46 16.85 -47.46
C LEU A 21 -28.95 16.87 -47.76
N LEU A 22 -28.64 16.49 -49.00
CA LEU A 22 -27.37 16.68 -49.71
C LEU A 22 -27.51 17.88 -50.65
N LEU A 23 -26.39 18.54 -50.95
CA LEU A 23 -25.99 19.38 -52.12
C LEU A 23 -24.94 20.40 -51.60
N THR A 24 -23.82 20.80 -52.20
CA THR A 24 -22.95 20.41 -53.33
C THR A 24 -21.76 21.39 -53.30
N ALA A 25 -20.56 20.90 -53.62
CA ALA A 25 -19.42 21.53 -54.32
C ALA A 25 -19.13 23.05 -54.23
N ALA A 26 -17.92 23.40 -53.78
CA ALA A 26 -17.14 24.50 -54.35
C ALA A 26 -15.66 24.05 -54.51
N CYS A 27 -15.18 24.10 -55.75
CA CYS A 27 -13.78 23.91 -56.12
C CYS A 27 -12.95 25.16 -55.79
N GLY A 28 -11.71 24.95 -55.36
CA GLY A 28 -10.63 25.94 -55.35
C GLY A 28 -9.31 25.20 -55.50
N LYS A 29 -8.56 25.52 -56.54
CA LYS A 29 -7.48 24.74 -57.14
C LYS A 29 -6.12 25.33 -56.78
N ASP A 30 -5.16 24.44 -56.49
CA ASP A 30 -3.70 24.48 -56.60
C ASP A 30 -2.95 25.78 -56.29
N ASP A 31 -2.07 25.72 -55.28
CA ASP A 31 -0.72 26.27 -55.39
C ASP A 31 0.29 25.31 -54.77
N THR A 32 1.31 25.01 -55.58
CA THR A 32 2.37 24.04 -55.38
C THR A 32 3.51 24.57 -54.51
N GLY A 33 4.09 23.69 -53.69
CA GLY A 33 5.54 23.64 -53.48
C GLY A 33 6.06 24.20 -52.16
N GLY A 34 6.38 23.29 -51.22
CA GLY A 34 7.14 23.64 -50.02
C GLY A 34 7.23 22.51 -49.00
N SER A 35 7.80 21.35 -49.37
CA SER A 35 8.19 20.32 -48.40
C SER A 35 9.34 20.82 -47.54
N ALA A 36 9.04 21.28 -46.33
CA ALA A 36 9.97 21.32 -45.23
C ALA A 36 9.54 20.25 -44.21
N ILE A 37 10.27 19.15 -44.18
CA ILE A 37 10.17 18.12 -43.15
C ILE A 37 10.88 18.68 -41.92
N ASP A 38 10.12 19.34 -41.04
CA ASP A 38 10.65 19.76 -39.74
C ASP A 38 10.51 18.60 -38.75
N GLY A 39 11.57 17.79 -38.69
CA GLY A 39 11.71 16.68 -37.77
C GLY A 39 12.15 17.16 -36.40
N SER A 40 11.19 17.42 -35.50
CA SER A 40 11.33 17.23 -34.05
C SER A 40 10.02 17.61 -33.34
N GLY A 41 8.93 16.94 -33.70
CA GLY A 41 7.66 17.03 -32.95
C GLY A 41 7.79 16.34 -31.60
N GLN A 42 8.43 17.00 -30.62
CA GLN A 42 8.31 16.59 -29.22
C GLN A 42 6.81 16.64 -28.88
N PRO A 43 6.20 15.54 -28.40
CA PRO A 43 4.75 15.52 -28.16
C PRO A 43 4.39 16.71 -27.27
N ALA A 44 3.52 17.59 -27.78
CA ALA A 44 3.09 18.76 -27.05
C ALA A 44 2.68 18.33 -25.63
N ALA A 45 3.24 18.99 -24.62
CA ALA A 45 2.90 18.68 -23.23
C ALA A 45 1.37 18.78 -23.08
N PRO A 46 0.71 17.81 -22.42
CA PRO A 46 -0.74 17.83 -22.29
C PRO A 46 -1.18 19.17 -21.69
N LYS A 47 -2.03 19.93 -22.38
CA LYS A 47 -2.61 21.18 -21.86
C LYS A 47 -3.97 20.87 -21.24
N GLY A 48 -4.31 21.52 -20.13
CA GLY A 48 -5.60 21.37 -19.46
C GLY A 48 -5.51 20.74 -18.06
N SER A 49 -6.61 20.15 -17.59
CA SER A 49 -6.71 19.48 -16.29
C SER A 49 -6.86 17.97 -16.45
N VAL A 50 -6.25 17.20 -15.55
CA VAL A 50 -6.42 15.74 -15.44
C VAL A 50 -6.66 15.36 -13.98
N THR A 51 -7.57 14.41 -13.75
CA THR A 51 -7.74 13.81 -12.42
C THR A 51 -6.98 12.49 -12.39
N LEU A 52 -6.21 12.28 -11.32
CA LEU A 52 -5.54 11.02 -11.03
C LEU A 52 -6.19 10.38 -9.80
N VAL A 53 -6.69 9.16 -9.94
CA VAL A 53 -7.33 8.38 -8.86
C VAL A 53 -6.29 7.50 -8.18
N ILE A 54 -6.08 7.72 -6.88
CA ILE A 54 -5.12 6.98 -6.05
C ILE A 54 -5.87 5.98 -5.18
N GLY A 55 -5.56 4.69 -5.36
CA GLY A 55 -5.97 3.63 -4.44
C GLY A 55 -4.80 3.21 -3.57
N ALA A 56 -4.81 3.56 -2.29
CA ALA A 56 -3.67 3.38 -1.40
C ALA A 56 -4.01 2.61 -0.12
N TYR A 57 -3.01 1.96 0.46
CA TYR A 57 -3.11 1.39 1.80
C TYR A 57 -3.14 2.50 2.88
N SER A 58 -3.86 2.25 3.98
CA SER A 58 -4.23 3.28 4.98
C SER A 58 -3.06 4.05 5.63
N VAL A 59 -1.87 3.45 5.68
CA VAL A 59 -0.68 4.03 6.34
C VAL A 59 0.03 5.06 5.44
N ALA A 60 -0.22 5.05 4.13
CA ALA A 60 0.35 6.04 3.21
C ALA A 60 -0.31 7.43 3.29
N ARG A 61 -1.48 7.55 3.94
CA ARG A 61 -2.32 8.76 3.87
C ARG A 61 -1.57 10.04 4.27
N ASP A 62 -0.81 10.00 5.35
CA ASP A 62 -0.21 11.24 5.89
C ASP A 62 0.95 11.72 5.01
N SER A 63 1.75 10.81 4.45
CA SER A 63 2.81 11.19 3.51
C SER A 63 2.24 11.63 2.16
N PHE A 64 1.15 11.02 1.71
CA PHE A 64 0.50 11.38 0.46
C PHE A 64 -0.17 12.76 0.50
N ALA A 65 -0.61 13.22 1.68
CA ALA A 65 -1.09 14.58 1.87
C ALA A 65 -0.02 15.65 1.53
N GLU A 66 1.27 15.32 1.61
CA GLU A 66 2.38 16.19 1.21
C GLU A 66 2.92 15.86 -0.20
N LEU A 67 2.98 14.57 -0.57
CA LEU A 67 3.48 14.14 -1.89
C LEU A 67 2.59 14.62 -3.05
N LEU A 68 1.27 14.52 -2.91
CA LEU A 68 0.34 14.81 -4.02
C LEU A 68 0.38 16.29 -4.42
N PRO A 69 0.30 17.27 -3.50
CA PRO A 69 0.48 18.69 -3.86
C PRO A 69 1.86 19.00 -4.42
N ALA A 70 2.92 18.36 -3.90
CA ALA A 70 4.28 18.56 -4.39
C ALA A 70 4.44 18.07 -5.84
N PHE A 71 3.92 16.87 -6.16
CA PHE A 71 3.90 16.35 -7.52
C PHE A 71 3.07 17.25 -8.45
N ALA A 72 1.87 17.66 -8.06
CA ALA A 72 1.03 18.52 -8.90
C ALA A 72 1.72 19.86 -9.23
N LYS A 73 2.42 20.47 -8.26
CA LYS A 73 3.22 21.68 -8.49
C LYS A 73 4.33 21.42 -9.50
N GLN A 74 5.11 20.34 -9.32
CA GLN A 74 6.21 19.98 -10.22
C GLN A 74 5.70 19.67 -11.64
N TRP A 75 4.62 18.91 -11.75
CA TRP A 75 4.00 18.55 -13.02
C TRP A 75 3.49 19.76 -13.78
N LYS A 76 2.81 20.68 -13.10
CA LYS A 76 2.32 21.92 -13.69
C LYS A 76 3.46 22.81 -14.18
N ALA A 77 4.52 22.94 -13.39
CA ALA A 77 5.71 23.69 -13.80
C ALA A 77 6.38 23.09 -15.04
N LYS A 78 6.43 21.76 -15.15
CA LYS A 78 7.07 21.05 -16.27
C LYS A 78 6.21 20.99 -17.54
N THR A 79 4.89 20.88 -17.39
CA THR A 79 4.00 20.50 -18.51
C THR A 79 2.91 21.53 -18.81
N GLY A 80 2.62 22.43 -17.89
CA GLY A 80 1.45 23.31 -17.95
C GLY A 80 0.12 22.62 -17.62
N GLN A 81 0.09 21.30 -17.45
CA GLN A 81 -1.11 20.56 -17.07
C GLN A 81 -1.41 20.71 -15.57
N THR A 82 -2.67 20.93 -15.21
CA THR A 82 -3.11 20.89 -13.81
C THR A 82 -3.53 19.47 -13.45
N VAL A 83 -3.02 18.93 -12.35
CA VAL A 83 -3.42 17.62 -11.82
C VAL A 83 -4.28 17.82 -10.58
N THR A 84 -5.40 17.13 -10.52
CA THR A 84 -6.23 16.97 -9.32
C THR A 84 -6.23 15.51 -8.89
N PHE A 85 -6.45 15.23 -7.62
CA PHE A 85 -6.42 13.87 -7.10
C PHE A 85 -7.76 13.48 -6.50
N GLN A 86 -8.12 12.20 -6.67
CA GLN A 86 -9.15 11.52 -5.90
C GLN A 86 -8.48 10.39 -5.14
N GLU A 87 -8.73 10.27 -3.85
CA GLU A 87 -7.95 9.40 -2.98
C GLU A 87 -8.86 8.42 -2.24
N SER A 88 -8.45 7.15 -2.21
CA SER A 88 -9.05 6.09 -1.39
C SER A 88 -7.98 5.44 -0.54
N TYR A 89 -8.20 5.38 0.77
CA TYR A 89 -7.29 4.78 1.74
C TYR A 89 -8.01 3.69 2.54
N GLU A 90 -7.62 2.44 2.32
CA GLU A 90 -8.21 1.28 2.99
C GLU A 90 -7.14 0.33 3.51
N ALA A 91 -7.55 -0.71 4.23
CA ALA A 91 -6.65 -1.82 4.51
C ALA A 91 -6.16 -2.44 3.18
N SER A 92 -4.86 -2.69 3.03
CA SER A 92 -4.22 -3.02 1.74
C SER A 92 -4.94 -4.11 0.95
N SER A 93 -5.22 -5.28 1.55
CA SER A 93 -5.92 -6.36 0.84
C SER A 93 -7.40 -6.03 0.53
N THR A 94 -8.04 -5.14 1.30
CA THR A 94 -9.37 -4.61 0.96
C THR A 94 -9.30 -3.68 -0.25
N GLN A 95 -8.33 -2.76 -0.27
CA GLN A 95 -8.09 -1.88 -1.42
C GLN A 95 -7.78 -2.69 -2.69
N ALA A 96 -6.96 -3.74 -2.58
CA ALA A 96 -6.63 -4.63 -3.68
C ALA A 96 -7.87 -5.32 -4.26
N ARG A 97 -8.75 -5.83 -3.37
CA ARG A 97 -10.03 -6.44 -3.77
C ARG A 97 -10.96 -5.43 -4.41
N ALA A 98 -11.01 -4.19 -3.92
CA ALA A 98 -11.83 -3.14 -4.51
C ALA A 98 -11.37 -2.84 -5.94
N ILE A 99 -10.07 -2.64 -6.17
CA ILE A 99 -9.51 -2.38 -7.51
C ILE A 99 -9.76 -3.59 -8.43
N ALA A 100 -9.43 -4.80 -7.98
CA ALA A 100 -9.72 -6.04 -8.72
C ALA A 100 -11.23 -6.26 -9.00
N GLY A 101 -12.09 -5.65 -8.19
CA GLY A 101 -13.55 -5.67 -8.33
C GLY A 101 -14.12 -4.50 -9.13
N GLY A 102 -13.29 -3.63 -9.71
CA GLY A 102 -13.71 -2.54 -10.58
C GLY A 102 -13.67 -1.13 -9.98
N PHE A 103 -13.08 -0.93 -8.79
CA PHE A 103 -12.73 0.43 -8.35
C PHE A 103 -11.65 1.00 -9.28
N GLU A 104 -11.96 2.10 -9.93
CA GLU A 104 -11.16 2.65 -11.03
C GLU A 104 -9.99 3.52 -10.52
N ALA A 105 -9.12 2.96 -9.69
CA ALA A 105 -7.85 3.60 -9.35
C ALA A 105 -6.92 3.63 -10.57
N ASP A 106 -6.25 4.75 -10.82
CA ASP A 106 -5.19 4.89 -11.84
C ASP A 106 -3.84 4.41 -11.33
N VAL A 107 -3.58 4.60 -10.04
CA VAL A 107 -2.35 4.17 -9.36
C VAL A 107 -2.72 3.41 -8.11
N ALA A 108 -2.13 2.22 -7.96
CA ALA A 108 -2.24 1.39 -6.77
C ALA A 108 -0.98 1.53 -5.92
N VAL A 109 -1.13 1.85 -4.64
CA VAL A 109 -0.03 1.93 -3.66
C VAL A 109 -0.36 0.99 -2.51
N MET A 110 0.38 -0.10 -2.37
CA MET A 110 -0.03 -1.23 -1.54
C MET A 110 0.96 -1.51 -0.42
N ALA A 111 0.51 -2.17 0.64
CA ALA A 111 1.38 -2.54 1.75
C ALA A 111 2.32 -3.70 1.40
N MET A 112 2.05 -4.46 0.33
CA MET A 112 2.85 -5.62 -0.09
C MET A 112 2.66 -5.95 -1.56
N GLU A 113 3.68 -6.59 -2.13
CA GLU A 113 3.71 -7.12 -3.50
C GLU A 113 2.48 -7.96 -3.86
N SER A 114 2.11 -8.90 -2.99
CA SER A 114 1.04 -9.85 -3.30
C SER A 114 -0.36 -9.20 -3.44
N ASP A 115 -0.53 -7.97 -2.95
CA ASP A 115 -1.74 -7.20 -3.20
C ASP A 115 -1.74 -6.54 -4.60
N ILE A 116 -0.58 -6.13 -5.12
CA ILE A 116 -0.43 -5.71 -6.53
C ILE A 116 -0.63 -6.91 -7.46
N GLU A 117 -0.05 -8.06 -7.13
CA GLU A 117 -0.22 -9.30 -7.90
C GLU A 117 -1.70 -9.68 -8.04
N LYS A 118 -2.51 -9.45 -7.00
CA LYS A 118 -3.95 -9.69 -7.05
C LYS A 118 -4.65 -8.82 -8.10
N ILE A 119 -4.25 -7.56 -8.20
CA ILE A 119 -4.78 -6.60 -9.20
C ILE A 119 -4.32 -7.01 -10.61
N GLN A 120 -3.07 -7.44 -10.74
CA GLN A 120 -2.49 -7.98 -11.98
C GLN A 120 -3.21 -9.27 -12.43
N GLN A 121 -3.49 -10.20 -11.53
CA GLN A 121 -4.23 -11.44 -11.80
C GLN A 121 -5.68 -11.18 -12.23
N ALA A 122 -6.30 -10.10 -11.76
CA ALA A 122 -7.60 -9.63 -12.26
C ALA A 122 -7.51 -8.94 -13.64
N GLY A 123 -6.29 -8.81 -14.18
CA GLY A 123 -6.01 -8.28 -15.51
C GLY A 123 -6.06 -6.76 -15.59
N PHE A 124 -5.97 -6.02 -14.48
CA PHE A 124 -5.97 -4.56 -14.49
C PHE A 124 -4.57 -3.95 -14.68
N ILE A 125 -3.53 -4.68 -14.25
CA ILE A 125 -2.12 -4.37 -14.50
C ILE A 125 -1.61 -5.40 -15.50
N THR A 126 -0.97 -4.92 -16.55
CA THR A 126 -0.43 -5.68 -17.68
C THR A 126 1.09 -5.58 -17.78
N ASN A 127 1.67 -4.51 -17.25
CA ASN A 127 3.10 -4.27 -17.25
C ASN A 127 3.82 -4.95 -16.09
N ASP A 128 5.12 -5.24 -16.28
CA ASP A 128 6.00 -5.73 -15.23
C ASP A 128 6.47 -4.56 -14.35
N TRP A 129 5.63 -4.18 -13.40
CA TRP A 129 5.85 -3.07 -12.47
C TRP A 129 7.13 -3.21 -11.63
N ARG A 130 7.64 -4.44 -11.44
CA ARG A 130 8.86 -4.69 -10.65
C ARG A 130 10.12 -4.16 -11.34
N LYS A 131 10.13 -4.08 -12.67
CA LYS A 131 11.34 -3.78 -13.46
C LYS A 131 11.55 -2.31 -13.77
N GLN A 132 10.61 -1.44 -13.41
CA GLN A 132 10.59 -0.06 -13.92
C GLN A 132 11.72 0.83 -13.35
N PHE A 133 12.09 0.65 -12.07
CA PHE A 133 12.98 1.58 -11.36
C PHE A 133 14.18 0.92 -10.66
N GLY A 134 14.40 -0.38 -10.86
CA GLY A 134 15.50 -1.13 -10.22
C GLY A 134 15.25 -1.50 -8.75
N ASP A 135 14.26 -0.91 -8.10
CA ASP A 135 13.86 -1.18 -6.70
C ASP A 135 12.77 -2.26 -6.55
N ALA A 136 12.65 -3.18 -7.52
CA ALA A 136 11.57 -4.18 -7.57
C ALA A 136 10.14 -3.57 -7.50
N GLY A 137 9.98 -2.30 -7.90
CA GLY A 137 8.71 -1.56 -7.83
C GLY A 137 8.34 -1.05 -6.43
N MET A 138 9.24 -1.15 -5.47
CA MET A 138 9.05 -0.68 -4.10
C MET A 138 9.32 0.82 -4.00
N ILE A 139 8.39 1.58 -3.40
CA ILE A 139 8.55 3.03 -3.19
C ILE A 139 9.01 3.38 -1.77
N THR A 140 8.82 2.47 -0.81
CA THR A 140 9.24 2.64 0.58
C THR A 140 9.65 1.32 1.19
N ARG A 141 10.51 1.40 2.20
CA ARG A 141 10.82 0.32 3.13
C ARG A 141 10.38 0.70 4.54
N SER A 142 10.23 -0.30 5.39
CA SER A 142 9.97 -0.17 6.83
C SER A 142 10.42 -1.47 7.52
N ILE A 143 10.26 -1.54 8.83
CA ILE A 143 10.37 -2.79 9.60
C ILE A 143 9.21 -2.88 10.59
N ALA A 144 8.87 -4.09 11.03
CA ALA A 144 7.96 -4.25 12.16
C ALA A 144 8.69 -3.93 13.46
N VAL A 145 8.12 -3.03 14.25
CA VAL A 145 8.65 -2.56 15.55
C VAL A 145 7.58 -2.66 16.63
N MET A 146 7.99 -2.41 17.86
CA MET A 146 7.08 -2.22 18.99
C MET A 146 7.10 -0.77 19.45
N GLY A 147 5.92 -0.18 19.63
CA GLY A 147 5.75 1.10 20.30
C GLY A 147 5.28 0.90 21.74
N THR A 148 5.96 1.51 22.71
CA THR A 148 5.55 1.47 24.12
C THR A 148 5.17 2.86 24.62
N ARG A 149 4.49 2.91 25.77
CA ARG A 149 4.24 4.18 26.48
C ARG A 149 5.56 4.81 26.93
N LYS A 150 5.57 6.15 27.08
CA LYS A 150 6.69 6.92 27.65
C LYS A 150 7.38 6.18 28.81
N GLY A 151 8.69 6.05 28.74
CA GLY A 151 9.51 5.38 29.77
C GLY A 151 9.41 3.85 29.80
N ASN A 152 8.73 3.23 28.83
CA ASN A 152 8.63 1.77 28.67
C ASN A 152 8.29 1.04 29.98
N PRO A 153 7.08 1.25 30.55
CA PRO A 153 6.74 0.82 31.91
C PRO A 153 6.73 -0.70 32.11
N LYS A 154 6.65 -1.48 31.03
CA LYS A 154 6.73 -2.94 31.07
C LYS A 154 8.15 -3.46 30.83
N GLY A 155 9.12 -2.62 30.49
CA GLY A 155 10.47 -3.05 30.12
C GLY A 155 10.44 -4.03 28.95
N ILE A 156 9.83 -3.62 27.83
CA ILE A 156 9.83 -4.36 26.57
C ILE A 156 11.14 -4.09 25.84
N HIS A 157 11.87 -5.13 25.47
CA HIS A 157 13.12 -5.03 24.72
C HIS A 157 13.11 -5.90 23.47
N ASP A 158 12.40 -7.03 23.48
CA ASP A 158 12.25 -7.91 22.32
C ASP A 158 10.89 -8.64 22.32
N TRP A 159 10.60 -9.40 21.27
CA TRP A 159 9.36 -10.17 21.10
C TRP A 159 9.05 -11.10 22.28
N GLY A 160 10.09 -11.66 22.92
CA GLY A 160 9.95 -12.56 24.07
C GLY A 160 9.24 -11.89 25.25
N ASP A 161 9.43 -10.59 25.44
CA ASP A 161 8.81 -9.82 26.53
C ASP A 161 7.30 -9.72 26.38
N LEU A 162 6.79 -9.83 25.14
CA LEU A 162 5.35 -9.81 24.84
C LEU A 162 4.64 -11.08 25.30
N THR A 163 5.37 -12.15 25.65
CA THR A 163 4.79 -13.40 26.16
C THR A 163 4.53 -13.38 27.67
N ARG A 164 5.04 -12.36 28.39
CA ARG A 164 4.93 -12.26 29.85
C ARG A 164 3.49 -11.99 30.26
N LYS A 165 3.08 -12.55 31.41
CA LYS A 165 1.75 -12.31 31.97
C LYS A 165 1.57 -10.81 32.29
N GLY A 166 0.39 -10.27 31.97
CA GLY A 166 0.03 -8.89 32.29
C GLY A 166 0.65 -7.82 31.38
N VAL A 167 1.25 -8.23 30.25
CA VAL A 167 1.55 -7.34 29.12
C VAL A 167 0.35 -7.37 28.19
N LYS A 168 -0.16 -6.19 27.81
CA LYS A 168 -1.27 -6.02 26.88
C LYS A 168 -0.78 -5.59 25.51
N VAL A 169 -0.98 -6.43 24.51
CA VAL A 169 -0.45 -6.24 23.16
C VAL A 169 -1.57 -5.77 22.23
N LEU A 170 -1.25 -4.84 21.33
CA LEU A 170 -2.12 -4.46 20.21
C LEU A 170 -1.44 -4.75 18.88
N TYR A 171 -2.19 -5.33 17.96
CA TYR A 171 -1.88 -5.36 16.53
C TYR A 171 -3.15 -5.64 15.70
N PRO A 172 -3.20 -5.22 14.43
CA PRO A 172 -4.40 -5.38 13.60
C PRO A 172 -4.71 -6.82 13.18
N ASN A 173 -5.90 -7.05 12.61
CA ASN A 173 -6.34 -8.35 12.10
C ASN A 173 -5.71 -8.70 10.73
N PRO A 174 -4.97 -9.83 10.58
CA PRO A 174 -4.34 -10.23 9.32
C PRO A 174 -5.32 -10.71 8.24
N LYS A 175 -6.59 -10.95 8.58
CA LYS A 175 -7.64 -11.25 7.59
C LYS A 175 -8.00 -10.03 6.73
N THR A 176 -7.93 -8.83 7.29
CA THR A 176 -8.31 -7.59 6.61
C THR A 176 -7.14 -6.67 6.31
N SER A 177 -6.11 -6.66 7.17
CA SER A 177 -4.98 -5.74 7.12
C SER A 177 -3.73 -6.41 6.54
N GLY A 178 -3.18 -5.85 5.46
CA GLY A 178 -1.82 -6.18 5.01
C GLY A 178 -0.76 -5.79 6.05
N GLY A 179 -1.01 -4.68 6.78
CA GLY A 179 -0.38 -4.30 8.05
C GLY A 179 -0.07 -5.49 8.94
N ALA A 180 -1.15 -6.12 9.38
CA ALA A 180 -1.12 -7.23 10.31
C ALA A 180 -0.37 -8.44 9.79
N GLN A 181 -0.42 -8.71 8.48
CA GLN A 181 0.32 -9.86 7.95
C GLN A 181 1.83 -9.67 8.09
N TRP A 182 2.34 -8.45 7.92
CA TRP A 182 3.74 -8.15 8.20
C TRP A 182 4.06 -8.30 9.70
N ASP A 183 3.19 -7.85 10.60
CA ASP A 183 3.38 -8.01 12.06
C ASP A 183 3.40 -9.49 12.48
N ILE A 184 2.48 -10.29 11.96
CA ILE A 184 2.44 -11.75 12.18
C ILE A 184 3.67 -12.43 11.59
N ASN A 185 4.08 -12.06 10.37
CA ASN A 185 5.27 -12.60 9.72
C ASN A 185 6.54 -12.26 10.52
N ALA A 186 6.62 -11.05 11.11
CA ALA A 186 7.73 -10.63 11.95
C ALA A 186 7.83 -11.50 13.22
N MET A 187 6.72 -11.66 13.96
CA MET A 187 6.69 -12.49 15.17
C MET A 187 6.96 -13.97 14.88
N TYR A 188 6.34 -14.52 13.84
CA TYR A 188 6.56 -15.92 13.44
C TYR A 188 8.00 -16.15 12.96
N GLY A 189 8.52 -15.25 12.13
CA GLY A 189 9.89 -15.30 11.64
C GLY A 189 10.92 -15.14 12.77
N ALA A 190 10.65 -14.29 13.75
CA ALA A 190 11.46 -14.18 14.96
C ALA A 190 11.49 -15.49 15.76
N GLY A 191 10.35 -16.18 15.90
CA GLY A 191 10.30 -17.51 16.50
C GLY A 191 11.15 -18.54 15.73
N LEU A 192 11.13 -18.51 14.39
CA LEU A 192 11.99 -19.37 13.57
C LEU A 192 13.47 -19.04 13.73
N LYS A 193 13.82 -17.74 13.76
CA LYS A 193 15.20 -17.27 14.00
C LYS A 193 15.70 -17.72 15.37
N GLU A 194 14.85 -17.63 16.39
CA GLU A 194 15.19 -18.07 17.75
C GLU A 194 15.40 -19.59 17.81
N SER A 195 14.54 -20.39 17.18
CA SER A 195 14.73 -21.84 17.13
C SER A 195 15.99 -22.23 16.36
N GLU A 196 16.28 -21.53 15.26
CA GLU A 196 17.46 -21.75 14.43
C GLU A 196 18.75 -21.43 15.21
N ALA A 197 18.77 -20.33 15.95
CA ALA A 197 19.90 -19.98 16.82
C ALA A 197 20.13 -21.02 17.94
N LYS A 198 19.06 -21.62 18.50
CA LYS A 198 19.16 -22.60 19.59
C LYS A 198 19.52 -24.01 19.12
N THR A 199 19.02 -24.41 17.94
CA THR A 199 19.02 -25.83 17.51
C THR A 199 19.71 -26.06 16.17
N GLY A 200 20.11 -25.00 15.47
CA GLY A 200 20.64 -25.05 14.11
C GLY A 200 19.60 -25.30 13.02
N LYS A 201 18.29 -25.32 13.36
CA LYS A 201 17.20 -25.57 12.40
C LYS A 201 16.01 -24.63 12.64
N LYS A 202 15.36 -24.24 11.55
CA LYS A 202 14.04 -23.58 11.60
C LYS A 202 13.00 -24.57 12.10
N ASP A 203 12.36 -24.28 13.22
CA ASP A 203 11.31 -25.12 13.83
C ASP A 203 9.95 -24.41 13.77
N PRO A 204 9.08 -24.79 12.82
CA PRO A 204 7.71 -24.25 12.72
C PRO A 204 6.85 -24.50 13.96
N ALA A 205 7.09 -25.59 14.71
CA ALA A 205 6.33 -25.88 15.93
C ALA A 205 6.69 -24.90 17.04
N TYR A 206 7.98 -24.59 17.20
CA TYR A 206 8.46 -23.55 18.12
C TYR A 206 7.88 -22.18 17.73
N ALA A 207 8.02 -21.77 16.47
CA ALA A 207 7.54 -20.47 16.00
C ALA A 207 6.02 -20.29 16.18
N LYS A 208 5.24 -21.36 15.95
CA LYS A 208 3.79 -21.37 16.24
C LYS A 208 3.51 -21.19 17.74
N ALA A 209 4.20 -21.91 18.61
CA ALA A 209 4.01 -21.81 20.05
C ALA A 209 4.40 -20.43 20.59
N PHE A 210 5.45 -19.83 20.02
CA PHE A 210 5.89 -18.48 20.31
C PHE A 210 4.84 -17.44 19.90
N LEU A 211 4.38 -17.47 18.65
CA LEU A 211 3.32 -16.60 18.15
C LEU A 211 2.02 -16.75 18.97
N LYS A 212 1.63 -17.99 19.31
CA LYS A 212 0.49 -18.24 20.20
C LYS A 212 0.67 -17.58 21.56
N SER A 213 1.89 -17.57 22.09
CA SER A 213 2.17 -16.99 23.41
C SER A 213 2.08 -15.48 23.43
N ILE A 214 2.46 -14.81 22.34
CA ILE A 214 2.21 -13.38 22.17
C ILE A 214 0.71 -13.13 21.95
N HIS A 215 0.05 -13.94 21.12
CA HIS A 215 -1.36 -13.75 20.79
C HIS A 215 -2.30 -13.86 22.00
N ARG A 216 -1.98 -14.70 23.00
CA ARG A 216 -2.74 -14.77 24.27
C ARG A 216 -2.82 -13.44 25.02
N ASN A 217 -1.92 -12.52 24.76
CA ASN A 217 -1.85 -11.21 25.41
C ASN A 217 -2.46 -10.08 24.57
N VAL A 218 -3.13 -10.41 23.45
CA VAL A 218 -3.72 -9.43 22.53
C VAL A 218 -5.09 -8.98 23.03
N GLU A 219 -5.29 -7.67 23.16
CA GLU A 219 -6.56 -7.09 23.65
C GLU A 219 -7.59 -6.90 22.52
N SER A 220 -7.15 -6.58 21.29
CA SER A 220 -8.02 -6.37 20.14
C SER A 220 -7.34 -6.75 18.82
N LEU A 221 -8.15 -7.18 17.85
CA LEU A 221 -7.73 -7.40 16.46
C LEU A 221 -8.43 -6.37 15.56
N ASP A 222 -7.89 -5.16 15.55
CA ASP A 222 -8.48 -4.02 14.84
C ASP A 222 -8.44 -4.16 13.31
N LYS A 223 -9.35 -3.48 12.61
CA LYS A 223 -9.53 -3.68 11.15
C LYS A 223 -8.31 -3.31 10.28
N SER A 224 -7.44 -2.41 10.75
CA SER A 224 -6.26 -1.90 10.04
C SER A 224 -5.19 -1.41 11.03
N GLY A 225 -3.95 -1.26 10.57
CA GLY A 225 -2.86 -0.71 11.41
C GLY A 225 -3.19 0.66 11.98
N ARG A 226 -3.81 1.54 11.18
CA ARG A 226 -4.28 2.84 11.65
C ARG A 226 -5.37 2.76 12.73
N ALA A 227 -6.27 1.78 12.63
CA ALA A 227 -7.27 1.56 13.68
C ALA A 227 -6.63 1.04 14.97
N SER A 228 -5.63 0.15 14.87
CA SER A 228 -4.85 -0.32 16.02
C SER A 228 -4.06 0.82 16.69
N MET A 229 -3.45 1.70 15.89
CA MET A 229 -2.77 2.90 16.39
C MET A 229 -3.73 3.86 17.09
N ALA A 230 -4.92 4.08 16.53
CA ALA A 230 -5.94 4.90 17.18
C ALA A 230 -6.38 4.31 18.53
N ALA A 231 -6.59 2.98 18.61
CA ALA A 231 -6.87 2.32 19.88
C ALA A 231 -5.72 2.51 20.89
N PHE A 232 -4.48 2.38 20.44
CA PHE A 232 -3.31 2.65 21.29
C PHE A 232 -3.29 4.10 21.77
N GLU A 233 -3.58 5.09 20.91
CA GLU A 233 -3.68 6.50 21.28
C GLU A 233 -4.77 6.76 22.34
N TYR A 234 -5.90 6.04 22.28
CA TYR A 234 -6.97 6.10 23.28
C TYR A 234 -6.64 5.40 24.61
N GLY A 235 -5.44 4.86 24.77
CA GLY A 235 -4.97 4.27 26.03
C GLY A 235 -5.13 2.76 26.14
N PHE A 236 -5.56 2.07 25.08
CA PHE A 236 -5.59 0.61 25.06
C PHE A 236 -4.17 0.05 24.88
N GLY A 237 -3.87 -1.08 25.52
CA GLY A 237 -2.58 -1.77 25.40
C GLY A 237 -1.40 -1.08 26.09
N ASP A 238 -0.43 -1.89 26.47
CA ASP A 238 0.87 -1.45 27.00
C ASP A 238 1.89 -1.25 25.86
N VAL A 239 1.76 -2.06 24.81
CA VAL A 239 2.66 -2.12 23.66
C VAL A 239 1.86 -2.39 22.39
N ILE A 240 2.20 -1.69 21.32
CA ILE A 240 1.65 -1.89 19.98
C ILE A 240 2.72 -2.46 19.04
N ILE A 241 2.38 -3.47 18.25
CA ILE A 241 3.20 -3.92 17.12
C ILE A 241 2.69 -3.22 15.88
N THR A 242 3.59 -2.54 15.18
CA THR A 242 3.26 -1.69 14.03
C THR A 242 4.48 -1.50 13.13
N TYR A 243 4.31 -0.73 12.07
CA TYR A 243 5.41 -0.34 11.19
C TYR A 243 6.21 0.79 11.82
N GLU A 244 7.52 0.78 11.64
CA GLU A 244 8.44 1.83 12.11
C GLU A 244 7.95 3.24 11.74
N ASN A 245 7.57 3.43 10.49
CA ASN A 245 7.08 4.71 9.99
C ASN A 245 5.80 5.21 10.69
N GLU A 246 4.89 4.32 11.11
CA GLU A 246 3.68 4.74 11.85
C GLU A 246 4.05 5.26 13.25
N LEU A 247 5.09 4.70 13.87
CA LEU A 247 5.55 5.11 15.18
C LEU A 247 6.41 6.40 15.10
N LEU A 248 7.41 6.42 14.22
CA LEU A 248 8.31 7.56 14.02
C LEU A 248 7.55 8.83 13.60
N SER A 249 6.55 8.70 12.72
CA SER A 249 5.70 9.84 12.32
C SER A 249 5.06 10.52 13.53
N ARG A 250 4.57 9.75 14.51
CA ARG A 250 3.92 10.28 15.72
C ARG A 250 4.92 10.82 16.75
N ILE A 251 6.04 10.12 16.93
CA ILE A 251 7.13 10.59 17.80
C ILE A 251 7.61 11.96 17.33
N ARG A 252 7.77 12.15 16.02
CA ARG A 252 8.16 13.44 15.41
C ARG A 252 7.11 14.53 15.55
N GLN A 253 5.83 14.15 15.71
CA GLN A 253 4.74 15.07 16.05
C GLN A 253 4.65 15.36 17.56
N GLY A 254 5.56 14.82 18.37
CA GLY A 254 5.65 15.08 19.80
C GLY A 254 4.85 14.10 20.68
N VAL A 255 4.34 13.01 20.11
CA VAL A 255 3.67 11.97 20.90
C VAL A 255 4.72 11.18 21.69
N ALA A 256 4.52 11.08 23.01
CA ALA A 256 5.47 10.45 23.92
C ALA A 256 5.39 8.91 23.91
N TYR A 257 5.89 8.32 22.84
CA TYR A 257 6.12 6.88 22.72
C TYR A 257 7.62 6.56 22.71
N GLU A 258 7.96 5.36 23.18
CA GLU A 258 9.30 4.80 22.99
C GLU A 258 9.22 3.76 21.87
N GLU A 259 10.16 3.83 20.93
CA GLU A 259 10.37 2.79 19.93
C GLU A 259 11.26 1.69 20.48
N VAL A 260 10.84 0.45 20.24
CA VAL A 260 11.62 -0.75 20.51
C VAL A 260 11.79 -1.51 19.20
N VAL A 261 13.01 -1.49 18.67
CA VAL A 261 13.41 -2.28 17.50
C VAL A 261 13.91 -3.65 17.99
N PRO A 262 13.16 -4.75 17.73
CA PRO A 262 13.58 -6.08 18.17
C PRO A 262 14.81 -6.58 17.42
N SER A 263 15.53 -7.53 18.01
CA SER A 263 16.79 -8.04 17.44
C SER A 263 16.61 -8.73 16.07
N SER A 264 15.48 -9.41 15.88
CA SER A 264 15.08 -10.04 14.61
C SER A 264 13.71 -9.55 14.19
N THR A 265 13.60 -8.98 12.99
CA THR A 265 12.33 -8.52 12.42
C THR A 265 12.37 -8.59 10.91
N ILE A 266 11.23 -8.33 10.29
CA ILE A 266 11.05 -8.43 8.85
C ILE A 266 11.23 -7.05 8.17
N LEU A 267 11.93 -7.04 7.04
CA LEU A 267 11.93 -5.95 6.08
C LEU A 267 10.54 -5.89 5.44
N ILE A 268 9.89 -4.74 5.60
CA ILE A 268 8.61 -4.43 4.99
C ILE A 268 8.90 -3.59 3.74
N GLU A 269 8.34 -3.99 2.61
CA GLU A 269 8.51 -3.29 1.34
C GLU A 269 7.14 -2.99 0.72
N ASN A 270 6.91 -1.74 0.34
CA ASN A 270 5.60 -1.27 -0.12
C ASN A 270 5.70 -0.84 -1.59
N PRO A 271 4.99 -1.52 -2.50
CA PRO A 271 5.04 -1.20 -3.93
C PRO A 271 4.03 -0.15 -4.36
N ALA A 272 4.33 0.47 -5.49
CA ALA A 272 3.35 1.21 -6.29
C ALA A 272 3.33 0.72 -7.73
N ALA A 273 2.17 0.73 -8.37
CA ALA A 273 2.03 0.41 -9.79
C ALA A 273 0.93 1.23 -10.44
N VAL A 274 1.11 1.52 -11.74
CA VAL A 274 0.04 2.05 -12.59
C VAL A 274 -0.97 0.94 -12.86
N VAL A 275 -2.25 1.23 -12.67
CA VAL A 275 -3.35 0.33 -12.99
C VAL A 275 -3.71 0.54 -14.46
N ASP A 276 -2.97 -0.16 -15.32
CA ASP A 276 -2.91 0.08 -16.76
C ASP A 276 -4.29 0.33 -17.39
N LYS A 277 -5.24 -0.59 -17.19
CA LYS A 277 -6.59 -0.48 -17.79
C LYS A 277 -7.34 0.78 -17.39
N ASN A 278 -7.24 1.18 -16.14
CA ASN A 278 -8.00 2.33 -15.61
C ASN A 278 -7.36 3.63 -16.07
N ALA A 279 -6.03 3.72 -15.97
CA ALA A 279 -5.31 4.91 -16.41
C ALA A 279 -5.39 5.13 -17.94
N ASP A 280 -5.53 4.07 -18.74
CA ASP A 280 -5.85 4.20 -20.17
C ASP A 280 -7.29 4.67 -20.39
N LYS A 281 -8.25 4.07 -19.67
CA LYS A 281 -9.67 4.44 -19.73
C LYS A 281 -9.90 5.92 -19.39
N HIS A 282 -9.19 6.42 -18.38
CA HIS A 282 -9.30 7.82 -17.93
C HIS A 282 -8.45 8.80 -18.75
N GLY A 283 -7.60 8.32 -19.66
CA GLY A 283 -6.62 9.16 -20.36
C GLY A 283 -5.56 9.75 -19.43
N SER A 284 -5.32 9.13 -18.27
CA SER A 284 -4.40 9.58 -17.23
C SER A 284 -3.05 8.86 -17.26
N ARG A 285 -2.82 7.87 -18.15
CA ARG A 285 -1.58 7.06 -18.24
C ARG A 285 -0.30 7.89 -18.09
N LYS A 286 -0.15 8.96 -18.88
CA LYS A 286 1.08 9.78 -18.85
C LYS A 286 1.34 10.44 -17.48
N VAL A 287 0.30 10.91 -16.80
CA VAL A 287 0.44 11.50 -15.46
C VAL A 287 0.60 10.42 -14.38
N ALA A 288 -0.04 9.26 -14.56
CA ALA A 288 0.11 8.11 -13.67
C ALA A 288 1.55 7.55 -13.69
N ASP A 289 2.12 7.34 -14.88
CA ASP A 289 3.52 6.89 -15.04
C ASP A 289 4.48 7.90 -14.40
N ALA A 290 4.25 9.19 -14.65
CA ALA A 290 5.08 10.26 -14.09
C ALA A 290 4.95 10.34 -12.56
N PHE A 291 3.77 10.08 -12.00
CA PHE A 291 3.58 10.06 -10.57
C PHE A 291 4.29 8.87 -9.93
N VAL A 292 4.18 7.66 -10.49
CA VAL A 292 4.93 6.49 -9.99
C VAL A 292 6.44 6.75 -10.07
N ALA A 293 6.93 7.30 -11.18
CA ALA A 293 8.34 7.70 -11.28
C ALA A 293 8.75 8.77 -10.27
N TYR A 294 7.88 9.75 -10.00
CA TYR A 294 8.12 10.77 -8.98
C TYR A 294 8.31 10.16 -7.60
N LEU A 295 7.58 9.10 -7.24
CA LEU A 295 7.73 8.44 -5.93
C LEU A 295 9.15 7.91 -5.69
N HIS A 296 9.94 7.63 -6.73
CA HIS A 296 11.35 7.21 -6.61
C HIS A 296 12.36 8.37 -6.62
N SER A 297 11.91 9.59 -6.92
CA SER A 297 12.77 10.78 -6.95
C SER A 297 13.28 11.15 -5.54
N GLU A 298 14.43 11.84 -5.47
CA GLU A 298 14.97 12.27 -4.17
C GLU A 298 13.98 13.16 -3.39
N ASP A 299 13.25 14.05 -4.08
CA ASP A 299 12.28 14.95 -3.43
C ASP A 299 11.14 14.17 -2.76
N ALA A 300 10.55 13.22 -3.49
CA ALA A 300 9.51 12.36 -2.91
C ALA A 300 10.06 11.50 -1.77
N GLN A 301 11.28 10.98 -1.93
CA GLN A 301 11.92 10.11 -0.94
C GLN A 301 12.29 10.88 0.35
N ARG A 302 12.67 12.17 0.25
CA ARG A 302 12.84 13.04 1.43
C ARG A 302 11.53 13.31 2.14
N ILE A 303 10.43 13.51 1.40
CA ILE A 303 9.09 13.61 2.00
C ILE A 303 8.74 12.30 2.71
N LEU A 304 8.89 11.15 2.06
CA LEU A 304 8.64 9.84 2.67
C LEU A 304 9.49 9.62 3.93
N ALA A 305 10.77 10.00 3.90
CA ALA A 305 11.67 9.94 5.04
C ALA A 305 11.16 10.78 6.21
N LYS A 306 10.62 11.99 5.98
CA LYS A 306 10.01 12.84 7.03
C LYS A 306 8.86 12.15 7.77
N TYR A 307 8.11 11.29 7.09
CA TYR A 307 7.05 10.47 7.68
C TYR A 307 7.55 9.11 8.22
N GLY A 308 8.87 8.93 8.34
CA GLY A 308 9.48 7.76 8.98
C GLY A 308 9.63 6.54 8.07
N PHE A 309 9.34 6.65 6.77
CA PHE A 309 9.62 5.56 5.84
C PHE A 309 11.11 5.48 5.55
N ARG A 310 11.66 4.26 5.48
CA ARG A 310 13.02 4.02 5.01
C ARG A 310 13.07 4.26 3.49
N PRO A 311 13.89 5.19 2.98
CA PRO A 311 13.95 5.46 1.55
C PRO A 311 14.43 4.27 0.73
N VAL A 312 13.89 4.11 -0.48
CA VAL A 312 14.43 3.19 -1.50
C VAL A 312 15.58 3.84 -2.26
N ASN A 313 15.55 5.16 -2.41
CA ASN A 313 16.62 5.92 -3.03
C ASN A 313 17.87 5.95 -2.12
N ALA A 314 18.98 5.43 -2.62
CA ALA A 314 20.22 5.27 -1.86
C ALA A 314 20.84 6.60 -1.39
N SER A 315 20.72 7.67 -2.18
CA SER A 315 21.20 9.01 -1.83
C SER A 315 20.47 9.50 -0.59
N VAL A 316 19.13 9.49 -0.63
CA VAL A 316 18.29 9.91 0.49
C VAL A 316 18.45 8.99 1.70
N MET A 317 18.52 7.67 1.51
CA MET A 317 18.78 6.73 2.62
C MET A 317 20.11 7.05 3.34
N ASN A 318 21.15 7.45 2.63
CA ASN A 318 22.41 7.86 3.26
C ASN A 318 22.29 9.21 4.01
N GLU A 319 21.46 10.15 3.53
CA GLU A 319 21.16 11.41 4.23
C GLU A 319 20.51 11.14 5.60
N VAL A 320 19.56 10.19 5.67
CA VAL A 320 18.73 9.93 6.86
C VAL A 320 19.14 8.68 7.64
N LYS A 321 20.30 8.08 7.36
CA LYS A 321 20.72 6.81 7.99
C LYS A 321 20.76 6.85 9.53
N GLY A 322 20.97 8.04 10.12
CA GLY A 322 20.98 8.23 11.57
C GLY A 322 19.60 8.08 12.22
N ASP A 323 18.52 8.14 11.43
CA ASP A 323 17.14 8.02 11.92
C ASP A 323 16.69 6.57 12.07
N PHE A 324 17.46 5.60 11.54
CA PHE A 324 17.01 4.22 11.40
C PHE A 324 18.01 3.23 11.97
N VAL A 325 17.54 2.34 12.85
CA VAL A 325 18.34 1.24 13.37
C VAL A 325 18.24 0.04 12.42
N THR A 326 19.38 -0.56 12.06
CA THR A 326 19.38 -1.84 11.31
C THR A 326 19.47 -2.99 12.30
N PRO A 327 18.41 -3.80 12.48
CA PRO A 327 18.44 -4.91 13.41
C PRO A 327 19.35 -6.03 12.88
N PRO A 328 20.13 -6.70 13.75
CA PRO A 328 21.11 -7.70 13.34
C PRO A 328 20.46 -8.93 12.69
N GLY A 329 19.24 -9.26 13.10
CA GLY A 329 18.44 -10.36 12.58
C GLY A 329 17.41 -9.93 11.53
N LEU A 330 17.64 -8.84 10.79
CA LEU A 330 16.73 -8.41 9.71
C LEU A 330 16.60 -9.52 8.66
N PHE A 331 15.37 -9.95 8.37
CA PHE A 331 15.06 -10.91 7.31
C PHE A 331 14.00 -10.34 6.38
N ASP A 332 13.84 -10.91 5.19
CA ASP A 332 12.78 -10.55 4.26
C ASP A 332 11.76 -11.70 4.13
N ILE A 333 10.78 -11.53 3.25
CA ILE A 333 9.76 -12.57 3.03
C ILE A 333 10.34 -13.87 2.44
N SER A 334 11.47 -13.82 1.75
CA SER A 334 12.13 -15.01 1.17
C SER A 334 12.65 -15.95 2.26
N TYR A 335 13.05 -15.42 3.43
CA TYR A 335 13.41 -16.23 4.60
C TYR A 335 12.26 -17.15 5.06
N LEU A 336 11.02 -16.73 4.82
CA LEU A 336 9.78 -17.49 5.08
C LEU A 336 9.30 -18.31 3.88
N GLY A 337 10.06 -18.35 2.78
CA GLY A 337 9.69 -19.05 1.53
C GLY A 337 8.92 -18.20 0.52
N GLY A 338 8.75 -16.90 0.76
CA GLY A 338 8.02 -15.99 -0.10
C GLY A 338 6.50 -15.99 0.14
N TRP A 339 5.80 -15.06 -0.50
CA TRP A 339 4.37 -14.83 -0.25
C TRP A 339 3.48 -16.04 -0.54
N ASN A 340 3.79 -16.84 -1.55
CA ASN A 340 3.02 -18.05 -1.87
C ASN A 340 3.09 -19.09 -0.74
N GLU A 341 4.30 -19.35 -0.23
CA GLU A 341 4.50 -20.28 0.89
C GLU A 341 3.83 -19.74 2.16
N VAL A 342 4.02 -18.46 2.47
CA VAL A 342 3.42 -17.80 3.64
C VAL A 342 1.88 -17.84 3.58
N ARG A 343 1.28 -17.60 2.40
CA ARG A 343 -0.18 -17.71 2.23
C ARG A 343 -0.68 -19.15 2.45
N SER A 344 0.07 -20.14 1.96
CA SER A 344 -0.28 -21.56 2.11
C SER A 344 -0.14 -22.04 3.55
N THR A 345 0.99 -21.74 4.20
CA THR A 345 1.36 -22.31 5.49
C THR A 345 0.87 -21.50 6.68
N LEU A 346 0.83 -20.16 6.56
CA LEU A 346 0.48 -19.27 7.66
C LEU A 346 -0.99 -18.86 7.62
N TYR A 347 -1.50 -18.47 6.44
CA TYR A 347 -2.80 -17.80 6.29
C TYR A 347 -3.90 -18.63 5.63
N SER A 348 -3.65 -19.87 5.22
CA SER A 348 -4.71 -20.76 4.72
C SER A 348 -5.67 -21.15 5.86
N PRO A 349 -6.88 -21.68 5.58
CA PRO A 349 -7.82 -22.10 6.63
C PRO A 349 -7.25 -23.12 7.64
N LYS A 350 -6.22 -23.88 7.25
CA LYS A 350 -5.49 -24.82 8.13
C LYS A 350 -4.12 -24.29 8.57
N GLY A 351 -3.77 -23.08 8.18
CA GLY A 351 -2.48 -22.45 8.42
C GLY A 351 -2.25 -22.10 9.88
N VAL A 352 -0.99 -21.79 10.20
CA VAL A 352 -0.51 -21.50 11.56
C VAL A 352 -1.37 -20.44 12.25
N TRP A 353 -1.75 -19.37 11.55
CA TRP A 353 -2.53 -18.29 12.15
C TRP A 353 -3.90 -18.78 12.66
N TYR A 354 -4.61 -19.58 11.87
CA TYR A 354 -5.91 -20.13 12.30
C TYR A 354 -5.77 -21.14 13.44
N GLN A 355 -4.65 -21.90 13.48
CA GLN A 355 -4.35 -22.78 14.62
C GLN A 355 -4.07 -21.98 15.90
N VAL A 356 -3.41 -20.81 15.78
CA VAL A 356 -3.18 -19.89 16.90
C VAL A 356 -4.51 -19.35 17.43
N LEU A 357 -5.41 -18.92 16.54
CA LEU A 357 -6.75 -18.43 16.92
C LEU A 357 -7.61 -19.51 17.59
N ALA A 358 -7.63 -20.73 17.05
CA ALA A 358 -8.48 -21.82 17.56
C ALA A 358 -8.02 -22.38 18.91
N GLY A 359 -6.77 -22.13 19.30
CA GLY A 359 -6.18 -22.63 20.53
C GLY A 359 -6.20 -21.64 21.69
N ASN A 360 -6.83 -20.48 21.54
CA ASN A 360 -6.93 -19.43 22.55
C ASN A 360 -8.21 -19.54 23.37
#